data_AF-A0A7C1SP03-F1
#
_entry.id   AF-A0A7C1SP03-F1
#
_cell.length_a   1.000
_cell.length_b   1.000
_cell.length_c   1.000
_cell.angle_alpha   90.00
_cell.angle_beta   90.00
_cell.angle_gamma   90.00
#
_symmetry.space_group_name_H-M   'P 1'
#
loop_
_entity.id
_entity.type
_entity.pdbx_description
1 polymer ?
#
loop_
_entity_poly.entity_id
_entity_poly.type
_entity_poly.pdbx_seq_one_letter_code
_entity_poly.pdbx_strand_id
1 'polypeptide(L)'
;MFNRLHNINEPTVTITIEDQQIKVPASDSVAAAMLAAGIVTARTTPISGAHRGPYCMMGTCFECVVEIDGVPNQQACQTQVREGMNVTVQRGLRDIES
;
A
#
# COMPACT_ATOMS: atom_id res chain seq x y z
N MET A 1 10.07 -12.20 -7.24
CA MET A 1 8.98 -12.43 -6.28
C MET A 1 9.44 -11.90 -4.93
N PHE A 2 8.70 -11.00 -4.30
CA PHE A 2 9.03 -10.54 -2.95
C PHE A 2 8.75 -11.69 -1.98
N ASN A 3 9.78 -12.15 -1.26
CA ASN A 3 9.63 -13.22 -0.28
C ASN A 3 9.99 -12.69 1.10
N ARG A 4 9.04 -12.76 2.02
CA ARG A 4 9.20 -12.26 3.38
C ARG A 4 9.81 -13.33 4.26
N LEU A 5 10.78 -12.92 5.08
CA LEU A 5 11.25 -13.74 6.19
C LEU A 5 10.22 -13.65 7.32
N HIS A 6 9.46 -14.71 7.53
CA HIS A 6 8.45 -14.76 8.58
C HIS A 6 9.10 -15.05 9.93
N ASN A 7 8.82 -14.19 10.91
CA ASN A 7 9.02 -14.53 12.32
C ASN A 7 7.71 -15.10 12.88
N ILE A 8 7.76 -16.35 13.33
CA ILE A 8 6.60 -17.16 13.71
C ILE A 8 5.83 -16.58 14.92
N ASN A 9 6.48 -15.72 15.71
CA ASN A 9 5.92 -15.12 16.92
C ASN A 9 5.52 -13.64 16.78
N GLU A 10 5.54 -13.09 15.57
CA GLU A 10 5.22 -11.68 15.39
C GLU A 10 3.70 -11.44 15.43
N PRO A 11 3.20 -10.44 16.20
CA PRO A 11 1.79 -10.11 16.20
C PRO A 11 1.37 -9.72 14.78
N THR A 12 0.20 -10.21 14.38
CA THR A 12 -0.38 -9.95 13.06
C THR A 12 -1.63 -9.09 13.19
N VAL A 13 -1.86 -8.23 12.21
CA VAL A 13 -3.12 -7.52 12.01
C VAL A 13 -3.80 -7.96 10.71
N THR A 14 -5.10 -7.76 10.64
CA THR A 14 -5.90 -7.97 9.44
C THR A 14 -6.20 -6.62 8.79
N ILE A 15 -5.86 -6.49 7.51
CA ILE A 15 -6.12 -5.30 6.68
C ILE A 15 -6.83 -5.71 5.39
N THR A 16 -7.44 -4.75 4.69
CA THR A 16 -8.05 -4.95 3.38
C THR A 16 -7.26 -4.17 2.34
N ILE A 17 -6.85 -4.81 1.25
CA ILE A 17 -6.22 -4.14 0.10
C ILE A 17 -6.99 -4.51 -1.17
N GLU A 18 -7.52 -3.52 -1.89
CA GLU A 18 -8.35 -3.77 -3.10
C GLU A 18 -9.44 -4.82 -2.85
N ASP A 19 -10.21 -4.65 -1.76
CA ASP A 19 -11.26 -5.55 -1.29
C ASP A 19 -10.80 -6.96 -0.86
N GLN A 20 -9.50 -7.25 -0.91
CA GLN A 20 -8.93 -8.50 -0.42
C GLN A 20 -8.48 -8.35 1.04
N GLN A 21 -9.11 -9.12 1.93
CA GLN A 21 -8.68 -9.20 3.32
C GLN A 21 -7.39 -10.04 3.43
N ILE A 22 -6.35 -9.48 4.04
CA ILE A 22 -5.06 -10.13 4.24
C ILE A 22 -4.59 -9.99 5.68
N LYS A 23 -3.90 -11.03 6.17
CA LYS A 23 -3.28 -11.05 7.48
C LYS A 23 -1.78 -10.83 7.34
N VAL A 24 -1.25 -9.83 8.03
CA VAL A 24 0.16 -9.39 7.91
C VAL A 24 0.74 -9.08 9.29
N PRO A 25 2.07 -9.21 9.50
CA PRO A 25 2.74 -8.70 10.69
C PRO A 25 2.43 -7.23 10.96
N ALA A 26 2.18 -6.89 12.22
CA ALA A 26 1.88 -5.53 12.66
C ALA A 26 3.07 -4.56 12.48
N SER A 27 4.28 -5.10 12.30
CA SER A 27 5.49 -4.32 12.06
C SER A 27 5.61 -3.81 10.62
N ASP A 28 4.86 -4.39 9.68
CA ASP A 28 4.96 -4.07 8.26
C ASP A 28 4.57 -2.63 7.95
N SER A 29 5.20 -2.09 6.91
CA SER A 29 4.59 -0.99 6.17
C SER A 29 3.49 -1.50 5.24
N VAL A 30 2.54 -0.62 4.90
CA VAL A 30 1.50 -0.90 3.90
C VAL A 30 2.13 -1.34 2.58
N ALA A 31 3.24 -0.74 2.16
CA ALA A 31 3.97 -1.15 0.95
C ALA A 31 4.49 -2.59 1.05
N ALA A 32 5.04 -3.00 2.20
CA ALA A 32 5.50 -4.37 2.41
C ALA A 32 4.33 -5.37 2.38
N ALA A 33 3.18 -5.00 2.95
CA ALA A 33 1.96 -5.79 2.91
C ALA A 33 1.41 -5.95 1.49
N MET A 34 1.37 -4.86 0.70
CA MET A 34 0.99 -4.90 -0.72
C MET A 34 1.89 -5.84 -1.52
N LEU A 35 3.22 -5.71 -1.37
CA LEU A 35 4.18 -6.58 -2.07
C LEU A 35 4.02 -8.06 -1.70
N ALA A 36 3.76 -8.37 -0.42
CA ALA A 36 3.50 -9.73 0.04
C ALA A 36 2.18 -10.29 -0.49
N ALA A 37 1.17 -9.44 -0.71
CA ALA A 37 -0.09 -9.80 -1.37
C ALA A 37 0.03 -9.88 -2.91
N GLY A 38 1.20 -9.62 -3.49
CA GLY A 38 1.41 -9.60 -4.94
C GLY A 38 0.95 -8.31 -5.64
N ILE A 39 0.54 -7.30 -4.86
CA ILE A 39 0.08 -6.00 -5.36
C ILE A 39 1.29 -5.08 -5.53
N VAL A 40 1.77 -4.98 -6.76
CA VAL A 40 2.98 -4.18 -7.09
C VAL A 40 2.64 -2.76 -7.56
N THR A 41 1.38 -2.49 -7.88
CA THR A 41 0.92 -1.16 -8.31
C THR A 41 0.19 -0.48 -7.17
N ALA A 42 0.62 0.73 -6.83
CA ALA A 42 0.00 1.61 -5.83
C ALA A 42 -0.78 2.77 -6.48
N ARG A 43 -0.30 3.25 -7.64
CA ARG A 43 -1.02 4.24 -8.44
C ARG A 43 -0.78 4.10 -9.94
N THR A 44 -1.56 4.82 -10.73
CA THR A 44 -1.26 5.11 -12.15
C THR A 44 -0.97 6.60 -12.35
N THR A 45 -0.02 6.96 -13.22
CA THR A 45 0.22 8.37 -13.54
C THR A 45 -0.99 8.98 -14.28
N PRO A 46 -1.31 10.26 -14.04
CA PRO A 46 -2.52 10.87 -14.58
C PRO A 46 -2.52 11.05 -16.10
N ILE A 47 -1.34 11.25 -16.71
CA ILE A 47 -1.22 11.54 -18.15
C ILE A 47 -1.00 10.25 -18.95
N SER A 48 0.00 9.46 -18.58
CA SER A 48 0.40 8.26 -19.34
C SER A 48 -0.23 6.96 -18.85
N GLY A 49 -0.93 6.98 -17.70
CA GLY A 49 -1.48 5.76 -17.09
C GLY A 49 -0.42 4.78 -16.58
N ALA A 50 0.85 5.19 -16.51
CA ALA A 50 1.96 4.32 -16.14
C ALA A 50 1.79 3.83 -14.70
N HIS A 51 1.91 2.52 -14.49
CA HIS A 51 1.87 1.90 -13.17
C HIS A 51 3.06 2.34 -12.33
N ARG A 52 2.80 2.72 -11.09
CA ARG A 52 3.79 3.12 -10.10
C ARG A 52 3.51 2.36 -8.81
N GLY A 53 4.56 2.02 -8.08
CA GLY A 53 4.47 1.23 -6.87
C GLY A 53 5.68 1.43 -5.96
N PRO A 54 5.79 0.63 -4.88
CA PRO A 54 6.95 0.62 -4.00
C PRO A 54 8.27 0.50 -4.78
N TYR A 55 9.10 1.53 -4.68
CA TYR A 55 10.41 1.59 -5.33
C TYR A 55 11.52 1.91 -4.33
N CYS A 56 11.52 3.12 -3.76
CA CYS A 56 12.59 3.53 -2.84
C CYS A 56 12.48 2.94 -1.43
N MET A 57 11.27 2.59 -0.98
CA MET A 57 10.97 2.17 0.41
C MET A 57 11.46 3.16 1.50
N MET A 58 11.63 4.43 1.15
CA MET A 58 12.21 5.48 2.02
C MET A 58 11.36 6.76 2.07
N GLY A 59 10.21 6.79 1.39
CA GLY A 59 9.34 7.96 1.32
C GLY A 59 9.78 9.11 0.40
N THR A 60 10.87 8.96 -0.35
CA THR A 60 11.39 10.06 -1.20
C THR A 60 10.81 10.09 -2.62
N CYS A 61 10.46 8.93 -3.20
CA CYS A 61 10.04 8.85 -4.59
C CYS A 61 8.54 9.14 -4.82
N PHE A 62 7.71 9.05 -3.78
CA PHE A 62 6.25 9.15 -3.85
C PHE A 62 5.55 8.16 -4.81
N GLU A 63 6.23 7.14 -5.31
CA GLU A 63 5.64 6.18 -6.26
C GLU A 63 4.67 5.18 -5.62
N CYS A 64 4.75 5.01 -4.31
CA CYS A 64 3.92 4.09 -3.53
C CYS A 64 2.72 4.77 -2.84
N VAL A 65 2.25 5.92 -3.34
CA VAL A 65 1.10 6.57 -2.71
C VAL A 65 -0.19 5.80 -3.00
N VAL A 66 -0.99 5.63 -1.96
CA VAL A 66 -2.29 4.93 -1.95
C VAL A 66 -3.30 5.75 -1.17
N GLU A 67 -4.56 5.35 -1.22
CA GLU A 67 -5.57 5.82 -0.28
C GLU A 67 -5.65 4.84 0.90
N ILE A 68 -5.68 5.39 2.12
CA ILE A 68 -5.78 4.62 3.36
C ILE A 68 -6.94 5.18 4.17
N ASP A 69 -7.95 4.35 4.41
CA ASP A 69 -9.17 4.68 5.14
C ASP A 69 -9.82 5.99 4.66
N GLY A 70 -9.95 6.11 3.33
CA GLY A 70 -10.54 7.28 2.67
C GLY A 70 -9.61 8.50 2.56
N VAL A 71 -8.37 8.42 3.06
CA VAL A 71 -7.39 9.52 2.95
C VAL A 71 -6.42 9.23 1.79
N PRO A 72 -6.47 10.01 0.69
CA PRO A 72 -5.64 9.77 -0.49
C PRO A 72 -4.20 10.26 -0.30
N ASN A 73 -3.31 9.83 -1.20
CA ASN A 73 -1.91 10.27 -1.31
C ASN A 73 -1.04 9.93 -0.09
N GLN A 74 -1.39 8.86 0.63
CA GLN A 74 -0.61 8.37 1.76
C GLN A 74 0.55 7.51 1.28
N GLN A 75 1.74 7.72 1.82
CA GLN A 75 2.94 6.99 1.40
C GLN A 75 2.93 5.58 2.02
N ALA A 76 2.54 4.57 1.24
CA ALA A 76 2.46 3.19 1.73
C ALA A 76 3.75 2.68 2.39
N CYS A 77 4.92 3.14 1.93
CA CYS A 77 6.21 2.73 2.51
C CYS A 77 6.51 3.35 3.88
N GLN A 78 5.88 4.48 4.21
CA GLN A 78 6.06 5.19 5.49
C GLN A 78 4.91 4.90 6.48
N THR A 79 3.80 4.34 6.01
CA THR A 79 2.64 4.02 6.86
C THR A 79 2.72 2.58 7.36
N GLN A 80 2.69 2.40 8.68
CA GLN A 80 2.59 1.08 9.31
C GLN A 80 1.16 0.56 9.25
N VAL A 81 1.01 -0.76 9.05
CA VAL A 81 -0.30 -1.42 9.03
C VAL A 81 -0.96 -1.40 10.41
N ARG A 82 -2.30 -1.32 10.45
CA ARG A 82 -3.08 -1.43 11.69
C ARG A 82 -4.33 -2.27 11.47
N GLU A 83 -4.83 -2.88 12.53
CA GLU A 83 -6.05 -3.69 12.48
C GLU A 83 -7.21 -2.92 11.84
N GLY A 84 -7.91 -3.59 10.91
CA GLY A 84 -9.07 -3.05 10.22
C GLY A 84 -8.76 -1.96 9.19
N MET A 85 -7.49 -1.67 8.89
CA MET A 85 -7.11 -0.70 7.87
C MET A 85 -7.62 -1.12 6.48
N ASN A 86 -8.17 -0.17 5.72
CA ASN A 86 -8.57 -0.33 4.33
C ASN A 86 -7.64 0.46 3.40
N VAL A 87 -7.08 -0.20 2.38
CA VAL A 87 -6.11 0.36 1.44
C VAL A 87 -6.60 0.18 0.01
N THR A 88 -6.61 1.27 -0.75
CA THR A 88 -7.02 1.26 -2.16
C THR A 88 -5.96 1.90 -3.06
N VAL A 89 -5.77 1.31 -4.24
CA VAL A 89 -4.85 1.78 -5.28
C VAL A 89 -5.43 3.01 -5.96
N GLN A 90 -4.64 4.06 -6.09
CA GLN A 90 -5.08 5.31 -6.69
C GLN A 90 -5.02 5.25 -8.23
N ARG A 91 -6.15 5.52 -8.88
CA ARG A 91 -6.26 5.45 -10.33
C ARG A 91 -6.53 6.85 -10.90
N GLY A 92 -5.80 7.20 -11.98
CA GLY A 92 -6.04 8.41 -12.75
C GLY A 92 -5.79 9.74 -12.01
N LEU A 93 -6.40 10.81 -12.54
CA LEU A 93 -6.46 12.12 -11.91
C LEU A 93 -7.41 12.06 -10.72
N ARG A 94 -7.04 12.77 -9.64
CA ARG A 94 -7.98 13.02 -8.54
C ARG A 94 -9.04 14.00 -9.03
N ASP A 95 -10.31 13.66 -8.88
CA ASP A 95 -11.40 14.60 -9.12
C ASP A 95 -11.27 15.79 -8.16
N ILE A 96 -11.28 16.99 -8.72
CA ILE A 96 -11.08 18.26 -8.00
C ILE A 96 -12.40 18.89 -7.57
N GLU A 97 -13.51 18.16 -7.68
CA GLU A 97 -14.82 18.73 -7.36
C GLU A 97 -14.91 19.03 -5.85
N SER A 98 -15.17 20.31 -5.60
CA SER A 98 -15.18 21.05 -4.34
C SER A 98 -16.60 21.10 -3.76
#